data_AF-A0A7R8CKD0-F1
#
_entry.id   AF-A0A7R8CKD0-F1
#
_cell.length_a   1.000
_cell.length_b   1.000
_cell.length_c   1.000
_cell.angle_alpha   90.00
_cell.angle_beta   90.00
_cell.angle_gamma   90.00
#
_symmetry.space_group_name_H-M   'P 1'
#
loop_
_entity.id
_entity.type
_entity.pdbx_description
1 polymer ?
#
loop_
_entity_poly.entity_id
_entity_poly.type
_entity_poly.pdbx_seq_one_letter_code
_entity_poly.pdbx_strand_id
1 'polypeptide(L)'
;MTDGASEADIEVIEEVEALEATLLEGIRIRRGIEGSERPTDLELVMTPLTASDEERAFVSLTLKLSIPLGYPRERPSIVIAHPRGLGESGISSLEKGLAKKCRDNLGDPILYQLVEYTQEFLTESNVPACSCAVCLCDLKKEDSFIKTPCYHYFHSLCYGSYIQNEISNRKAEEEEKQEQTTRDLRCPVCREILVQDVLNYDFSHFLKSPPPVVQVPESFTLTEDLKELQNSMKNLFEKQKLNGAIID
;
A
#
# COMPACT_ATOMS: atom_id res chain seq x y z
N MET A 1 -1.08 11.54 -47.75
CA MET A 1 -2.48 11.26 -47.43
C MET A 1 -2.57 11.42 -45.94
N THR A 2 -3.32 12.40 -45.48
CA THR A 2 -3.42 12.80 -44.06
C THR A 2 -4.14 11.71 -43.30
N ASP A 3 -3.43 11.00 -42.41
CA ASP A 3 -4.02 10.11 -41.42
C ASP A 3 -4.92 10.96 -40.52
N GLY A 4 -6.23 10.89 -40.77
CA GLY A 4 -7.22 11.40 -39.82
C GLY A 4 -7.26 10.44 -38.63
N ALA A 5 -7.18 10.98 -37.41
CA ALA A 5 -7.45 10.21 -36.20
C ALA A 5 -8.81 9.50 -36.34
N SER A 6 -8.89 8.22 -35.96
CA SER A 6 -10.17 7.52 -36.00
C SER A 6 -11.13 8.13 -34.98
N GLU A 7 -12.44 8.01 -35.20
CA GLU A 7 -13.46 8.51 -34.26
C GLU A 7 -13.24 8.00 -32.84
N ALA A 8 -12.83 6.73 -32.70
CA ALA A 8 -12.45 6.13 -31.42
C ALA A 8 -11.22 6.79 -30.80
N ASP A 9 -10.21 7.16 -31.59
CA ASP A 9 -9.01 7.85 -31.08
C ASP A 9 -9.35 9.25 -30.56
N ILE A 10 -10.25 9.95 -31.25
CA ILE A 10 -10.75 11.27 -30.81
C ILE A 10 -11.47 11.13 -29.46
N GLU A 11 -12.36 10.14 -29.32
CA GLU A 11 -13.07 9.88 -28.05
C GLU A 11 -12.10 9.61 -26.89
N VAL A 12 -11.04 8.80 -27.10
CA VAL A 12 -10.04 8.53 -26.05
C VAL A 12 -9.28 9.81 -25.68
N ILE A 13 -8.86 10.59 -26.68
CA ILE A 13 -8.11 11.82 -26.47
C ILE A 13 -8.95 12.82 -25.67
N GLU A 14 -10.20 13.06 -26.08
CA GLU A 14 -11.12 13.96 -25.38
C GLU A 14 -11.38 13.50 -23.93
N GLU A 15 -11.58 12.20 -23.70
CA GLU A 15 -11.77 11.66 -22.35
C GLU A 15 -10.55 11.88 -21.45
N VAL A 16 -9.34 11.64 -21.98
CA VAL A 16 -8.10 11.81 -21.23
C VAL A 16 -7.76 13.27 -20.99
N GLU A 17 -8.05 14.16 -21.94
CA GLU A 17 -7.91 15.62 -21.76
C GLU A 17 -8.88 16.15 -20.71
N ALA A 18 -10.12 15.66 -20.68
CA ALA A 18 -11.08 16.00 -19.64
C ALA A 18 -10.59 15.54 -18.26
N LEU A 19 -9.98 14.36 -18.17
CA LEU A 19 -9.33 13.88 -16.95
C LEU A 19 -8.15 14.77 -16.54
N GLU A 20 -7.25 15.11 -17.47
CA GLU A 20 -6.10 15.98 -17.21
C GLU A 20 -6.53 17.38 -16.76
N ALA A 21 -7.65 17.90 -17.29
CA ALA A 21 -8.19 19.21 -16.91
C ALA A 21 -8.94 19.20 -15.56
N THR A 22 -9.56 18.08 -15.17
CA THR A 22 -10.36 17.97 -13.93
C THR A 22 -9.53 17.55 -12.74
N LEU A 23 -8.48 16.75 -12.94
CA LEU A 23 -7.59 16.28 -11.88
C LEU A 23 -6.37 17.21 -11.80
N LEU A 24 -6.46 18.18 -10.91
CA LEU A 24 -5.48 19.26 -10.72
C LEU A 24 -4.05 18.76 -10.41
N GLU A 25 -3.89 17.57 -9.80
CA GLU A 25 -2.57 17.02 -9.45
C GLU A 25 -2.50 15.50 -9.63
N GLY A 26 -1.33 15.00 -10.06
CA GLY A 26 -0.95 13.59 -9.88
C GLY A 26 -1.27 12.62 -11.02
N ILE A 27 -1.84 13.08 -12.14
CA ILE A 27 -1.99 12.25 -13.35
C ILE A 27 -0.71 12.22 -14.17
N ARG A 28 -0.22 11.03 -14.49
CA ARG A 28 0.90 10.78 -15.40
C ARG A 28 0.38 10.06 -16.63
N ILE A 29 0.40 10.74 -17.76
CA ILE A 29 -0.07 10.20 -19.03
C ILE A 29 1.13 9.83 -19.89
N ARG A 30 1.18 8.58 -20.37
CA ARG A 30 2.08 8.18 -21.45
C ARG A 30 1.30 8.15 -22.75
N ARG A 31 1.82 8.88 -23.72
CA ARG A 31 1.37 8.86 -25.11
C ARG A 31 2.28 7.93 -25.90
N GLY A 32 1.79 7.43 -27.03
CA GLY A 32 2.48 6.43 -27.85
C GLY A 32 3.80 6.92 -28.48
N ILE A 33 4.17 6.31 -29.61
CA ILE A 33 5.39 6.64 -30.38
C ILE A 33 5.41 8.14 -30.73
N GLU A 34 6.60 8.74 -30.82
CA GLU A 34 6.78 10.15 -31.22
C GLU A 34 5.90 10.52 -32.44
N GLY A 35 4.98 11.46 -32.25
CA GLY A 35 4.01 11.90 -33.25
C GLY A 35 2.58 11.37 -33.08
N SER A 36 2.34 10.43 -32.16
CA SER A 36 0.99 9.99 -31.79
C SER A 36 0.50 10.74 -30.55
N GLU A 37 -0.60 11.48 -30.68
CA GLU A 37 -1.27 12.15 -29.56
C GLU A 37 -2.11 11.18 -28.71
N ARG A 38 -2.30 9.94 -29.20
CA ARG A 38 -3.14 8.94 -28.55
C ARG A 38 -2.50 8.46 -27.24
N PRO A 39 -3.23 8.53 -26.10
CA PRO A 39 -2.77 7.99 -24.84
C PRO A 39 -2.73 6.47 -24.85
N THR A 40 -1.70 5.89 -24.24
CA THR A 40 -1.54 4.44 -24.07
C THR A 40 -1.63 4.02 -22.62
N ASP A 41 -1.17 4.85 -21.69
CA ASP A 41 -1.17 4.54 -20.27
C ASP A 41 -1.49 5.77 -19.43
N LEU A 42 -2.30 5.57 -18.40
CA LEU A 42 -2.57 6.55 -17.35
C LEU A 42 -2.13 5.98 -16.01
N GLU A 43 -1.42 6.76 -15.23
CA GLU A 43 -1.05 6.46 -13.85
C GLU A 43 -1.49 7.60 -12.94
N LEU A 44 -2.31 7.30 -11.94
CA LEU A 44 -2.84 8.27 -11.00
C LEU A 44 -2.52 7.85 -9.57
N VAL A 45 -1.90 8.74 -8.80
CA VAL A 45 -1.78 8.55 -7.34
C VAL A 45 -3.04 9.12 -6.70
N MET A 46 -3.78 8.26 -6.00
CA MET A 46 -5.11 8.59 -5.48
C MET A 46 -5.13 8.49 -3.95
N THR A 47 -5.76 9.49 -3.33
CA THR A 47 -6.03 9.62 -1.89
C THR A 47 -7.51 9.95 -1.72
N PRO A 48 -8.15 9.63 -0.58
CA PRO A 48 -9.57 9.92 -0.33
C PRO A 48 -9.88 11.42 -0.37
N LEU A 49 -11.12 11.79 -0.69
CA LEU A 49 -11.58 13.18 -0.62
C LEU A 49 -11.81 13.58 0.85
N THR A 50 -10.84 14.27 1.44
CA THR A 50 -10.86 14.64 2.87
C THR A 50 -11.11 16.13 3.12
N ALA A 51 -11.76 16.83 2.18
CA ALA A 51 -11.97 18.29 2.25
C ALA A 51 -10.66 19.07 2.49
N SER A 52 -9.59 18.64 1.83
CA SER A 52 -8.23 19.21 1.91
C SER A 52 -7.51 19.02 3.26
N ASP A 53 -7.95 18.07 4.08
CA ASP A 53 -7.22 17.63 5.28
C ASP A 53 -6.40 16.36 4.96
N GLU A 54 -5.13 16.54 4.62
CA GLU A 54 -4.20 15.44 4.29
C GLU A 54 -3.92 14.51 5.49
N GLU A 55 -4.06 15.01 6.72
CA GLU A 55 -3.85 14.18 7.91
C GLU A 55 -4.93 13.09 8.01
N ARG A 56 -6.16 13.41 7.58
CA ARG A 56 -7.30 12.50 7.53
C ARG A 56 -7.30 11.53 6.35
N ALA A 57 -6.34 11.62 5.43
CA ALA A 57 -6.21 10.65 4.36
C ALA A 57 -5.53 9.38 4.89
N PHE A 58 -6.31 8.34 5.14
CA PHE A 58 -5.82 7.09 5.74
C PHE A 58 -5.48 5.98 4.75
N VAL A 59 -5.90 6.16 3.49
CA VAL A 59 -5.69 5.17 2.44
C VAL A 59 -5.11 5.86 1.21
N SER A 60 -4.30 5.13 0.44
CA SER A 60 -3.81 5.62 -0.85
C SER A 60 -3.47 4.44 -1.76
N LEU A 61 -3.50 4.68 -3.07
CA LEU A 61 -3.05 3.72 -4.07
C LEU A 61 -2.59 4.43 -5.33
N THR A 62 -1.95 3.68 -6.22
CA THR A 62 -1.68 4.12 -7.59
C THR A 62 -2.56 3.33 -8.55
N LEU A 63 -3.52 3.99 -9.21
CA LEU A 63 -4.34 3.40 -10.26
C LEU A 63 -3.59 3.49 -11.59
N LYS A 64 -3.34 2.34 -12.22
CA LYS A 64 -2.70 2.26 -13.54
C LYS A 64 -3.68 1.68 -14.55
N LEU A 65 -3.90 2.41 -15.64
CA LEU A 65 -4.79 2.03 -16.73
C LEU A 65 -3.96 1.95 -18.01
N SER A 66 -3.93 0.77 -18.65
CA SER A 66 -3.37 0.62 -19.99
C SER A 66 -4.52 0.56 -21.01
N ILE A 67 -4.49 1.47 -21.98
CA ILE A 67 -5.54 1.69 -22.97
C ILE A 67 -5.18 0.92 -24.26
N PRO A 68 -5.87 -0.18 -24.58
CA PRO A 68 -5.61 -0.90 -25.83
C PRO A 68 -6.05 -0.07 -27.04
N LEU A 69 -5.54 -0.42 -28.23
CA LEU A 69 -5.95 0.20 -29.49
C LEU A 69 -7.46 0.00 -29.78
N GLY A 70 -8.05 -1.08 -29.26
CA GLY A 70 -9.48 -1.38 -29.44
C GLY A 70 -10.43 -0.62 -28.50
N TYR A 71 -9.92 0.17 -27.56
CA TYR A 71 -10.75 0.96 -26.63
C TYR A 71 -11.57 2.02 -27.38
N PRO A 72 -12.85 2.28 -27.01
CA PRO A 72 -13.59 1.72 -25.84
C PRO A 72 -14.26 0.36 -26.06
N ARG A 73 -14.20 -0.22 -27.27
CA ARG A 73 -14.78 -1.54 -27.57
C ARG A 73 -14.03 -2.70 -26.93
N GLU A 74 -12.77 -2.47 -26.59
CA GLU A 74 -11.94 -3.32 -25.76
C GLU A 74 -11.67 -2.63 -24.42
N ARG A 75 -11.78 -3.39 -23.32
CA ARG A 75 -11.61 -2.84 -21.97
C ARG A 75 -10.16 -2.42 -21.70
N PRO A 76 -9.93 -1.36 -20.91
CA PRO A 76 -8.60 -1.04 -20.42
C PRO A 76 -8.12 -2.13 -19.45
N SER A 77 -6.81 -2.31 -19.39
CA SER A 77 -6.17 -3.14 -18.36
C SER A 77 -6.01 -2.31 -17.10
N ILE A 78 -6.45 -2.83 -15.96
CA ILE A 78 -6.43 -2.11 -14.68
C ILE A 78 -5.43 -2.79 -13.74
N VAL A 79 -4.55 -2.00 -13.15
CA VAL A 79 -3.63 -2.46 -12.09
C VAL A 79 -3.72 -1.51 -10.90
N ILE A 80 -3.96 -2.08 -9.73
CA ILE A 80 -3.89 -1.37 -8.45
C ILE A 80 -2.47 -1.58 -7.90
N ALA A 81 -1.65 -0.53 -7.93
CA ALA A 81 -0.29 -0.56 -7.45
C ALA A 81 -0.15 0.18 -6.11
N HIS A 82 0.80 -0.27 -5.29
CA HIS A 82 1.14 0.34 -4.00
C HIS A 82 -0.06 0.67 -3.08
N PRO A 83 -1.03 -0.24 -2.87
CA PRO A 83 -2.11 0.04 -1.92
C PRO A 83 -1.53 0.25 -0.51
N ARG A 84 -2.00 1.29 0.16
CA ARG A 84 -1.65 1.69 1.53
C ARG A 84 -2.93 1.93 2.31
N GLY A 85 -2.95 1.48 3.57
CA GLY A 85 -4.12 1.59 4.45
C GLY A 85 -5.32 0.71 4.10
N LEU A 86 -5.34 0.09 2.91
CA LEU A 86 -6.35 -0.89 2.49
C LEU A 86 -5.92 -2.31 2.84
N GLY A 87 -6.78 -3.05 3.54
CA GLY A 87 -6.63 -4.49 3.74
C GLY A 87 -6.94 -5.29 2.46
N GLU A 88 -6.58 -6.58 2.46
CA GLU A 88 -6.76 -7.48 1.30
C GLU A 88 -8.22 -7.57 0.82
N SER A 89 -9.17 -7.60 1.76
CA SER A 89 -10.60 -7.62 1.44
C SER A 89 -11.06 -6.33 0.75
N GLY A 90 -10.50 -5.18 1.14
CA GLY A 90 -10.75 -3.88 0.51
C GLY A 90 -10.19 -3.85 -0.91
N ILE A 91 -8.95 -4.28 -1.10
CA ILE A 91 -8.31 -4.37 -2.43
C ILE A 91 -9.13 -5.28 -3.36
N SER A 92 -9.48 -6.49 -2.90
CA SER A 92 -10.29 -7.43 -3.69
C SER A 92 -11.66 -6.88 -4.05
N SER A 93 -12.29 -6.11 -3.15
CA SER A 93 -13.58 -5.47 -3.40
C SER A 93 -13.47 -4.37 -4.46
N LEU A 94 -12.42 -3.55 -4.40
CA LEU A 94 -12.12 -2.53 -5.39
C LEU A 94 -11.87 -3.14 -6.78
N GLU A 95 -11.04 -4.18 -6.88
CA GLU A 95 -10.77 -4.90 -8.13
C GLU A 95 -12.06 -5.46 -8.75
N LYS A 96 -12.91 -6.09 -7.94
CA LYS A 96 -14.20 -6.63 -8.40
C LYS A 96 -15.13 -5.52 -8.91
N GLY A 97 -15.16 -4.38 -8.21
CA GLY A 97 -15.95 -3.21 -8.58
C GLY A 97 -15.51 -2.60 -9.91
N LEU A 98 -14.20 -2.37 -10.07
CA LEU A 98 -13.62 -1.85 -11.31
C LEU A 98 -13.84 -2.82 -12.48
N ALA A 99 -13.60 -4.11 -12.26
CA ALA A 99 -13.87 -5.13 -13.28
C ALA A 99 -15.35 -5.19 -13.67
N LYS A 100 -16.27 -4.93 -12.72
CA LYS A 100 -17.71 -4.84 -13.01
C LYS A 100 -18.02 -3.59 -13.85
N LYS A 101 -17.51 -2.42 -13.48
CA LYS A 101 -17.68 -1.17 -14.25
C LYS A 101 -17.21 -1.34 -15.70
N CYS A 102 -16.07 -1.98 -15.95
CA CYS A 102 -15.60 -2.26 -17.31
C CYS A 102 -16.52 -3.21 -18.10
N ARG A 103 -17.17 -4.17 -17.43
CA ARG A 103 -18.10 -5.10 -18.12
C ARG A 103 -19.42 -4.43 -18.46
N ASP A 104 -19.94 -3.62 -17.54
CA ASP A 104 -21.27 -3.02 -17.66
C ASP A 104 -21.30 -1.89 -18.70
N ASN A 105 -20.14 -1.31 -19.04
CA ASN A 105 -20.01 -0.15 -19.93
C ASN A 105 -19.04 -0.41 -21.11
N LEU A 106 -18.97 -1.66 -21.59
CA LEU A 106 -18.12 -2.01 -22.72
C LEU A 106 -18.63 -1.34 -24.01
N GLY A 107 -17.74 -0.64 -24.72
CA GLY A 107 -18.08 0.11 -25.93
C GLY A 107 -18.23 1.61 -25.70
N ASP A 108 -18.28 2.06 -24.45
CA ASP A 108 -18.35 3.48 -24.08
C ASP A 108 -17.04 3.95 -23.41
N PRO A 109 -16.68 5.25 -23.50
CA PRO A 109 -15.61 5.85 -22.71
C PRO A 109 -15.90 5.78 -21.19
N ILE A 110 -15.01 5.14 -20.43
CA ILE A 110 -15.17 4.80 -19.00
C ILE A 110 -13.96 5.16 -18.12
N LEU A 111 -12.85 5.68 -18.64
CA LEU A 111 -11.68 6.03 -17.84
C LEU A 111 -12.06 6.98 -16.70
N TYR A 112 -12.89 7.99 -16.97
CA TYR A 112 -13.36 8.90 -15.92
C TYR A 112 -14.14 8.17 -14.84
N GLN A 113 -15.05 7.28 -15.23
CA GLN A 113 -15.87 6.51 -14.30
C GLN A 113 -15.02 5.56 -13.42
N LEU A 114 -13.92 5.01 -13.96
CA LEU A 114 -12.99 4.18 -13.20
C LEU A 114 -12.23 5.00 -12.15
N VAL A 115 -11.80 6.21 -12.52
CA VAL A 115 -11.14 7.14 -11.60
C VAL A 115 -12.12 7.57 -10.51
N GLU A 116 -13.31 8.05 -10.88
CA GLU A 116 -14.36 8.46 -9.95
C GLU A 116 -14.74 7.33 -8.97
N TYR A 117 -14.99 6.13 -9.48
CA TYR A 117 -15.31 4.97 -8.65
C TYR A 117 -14.19 4.64 -7.65
N THR A 118 -12.93 4.73 -8.08
CA THR A 118 -11.78 4.50 -7.20
C THR A 118 -11.71 5.57 -6.13
N GLN A 119 -11.97 6.83 -6.49
CA GLN A 119 -11.97 7.98 -5.59
C GLN A 119 -13.06 7.86 -4.52
N GLU A 120 -14.28 7.52 -4.91
CA GLU A 120 -15.40 7.24 -4.02
C GLU A 120 -15.06 6.08 -3.08
N PHE A 121 -14.55 4.97 -3.62
CA PHE A 121 -14.19 3.80 -2.84
C PHE A 121 -13.14 4.12 -1.76
N LEU A 122 -12.09 4.87 -2.11
CA LEU A 122 -11.08 5.30 -1.14
C LEU A 122 -11.69 6.19 -0.05
N THR A 123 -12.60 7.08 -0.42
CA THR A 123 -13.27 8.00 0.51
C THR A 123 -14.16 7.25 1.49
N GLU A 124 -14.95 6.29 1.02
CA GLU A 124 -15.80 5.44 1.86
C GLU A 124 -14.98 4.47 2.72
N SER A 125 -13.90 3.93 2.17
CA SER A 125 -12.99 2.99 2.84
C SER A 125 -11.87 3.70 3.60
N ASN A 126 -12.02 4.99 3.89
CA ASN A 126 -11.01 5.80 4.57
C ASN A 126 -10.93 5.50 6.08
N VAL A 127 -10.64 4.25 6.39
CA VAL A 127 -10.43 3.73 7.74
C VAL A 127 -9.10 2.98 7.71
N PRO A 128 -8.18 3.20 8.66
CA PRO A 128 -6.94 2.44 8.73
C PRO A 128 -7.26 0.98 9.11
N ALA A 129 -7.55 0.15 8.11
CA ALA A 129 -7.85 -1.26 8.26
C ALA A 129 -6.60 -2.08 7.91
N CYS A 130 -5.56 -1.91 8.72
CA CYS A 130 -4.30 -2.62 8.52
C CYS A 130 -3.69 -3.08 9.85
N SER A 131 -2.84 -4.10 9.77
CA SER A 131 -2.12 -4.64 10.92
C SER A 131 -0.80 -3.89 11.13
N CYS A 132 -0.43 -3.65 12.39
CA CYS A 132 0.86 -3.07 12.71
C CYS A 132 1.98 -4.05 12.35
N ALA A 133 2.90 -3.66 11.47
CA ALA A 133 3.98 -4.56 11.02
C ALA A 133 5.03 -4.90 12.09
N VAL A 134 4.96 -4.28 13.27
CA VAL A 134 5.88 -4.55 14.39
C VAL A 134 5.32 -5.64 15.31
N CYS A 135 4.05 -5.51 15.73
CA CYS A 135 3.41 -6.46 16.66
C CYS A 135 2.45 -7.45 15.98
N LEU A 136 2.17 -7.26 14.69
CA LEU A 136 1.23 -8.03 13.87
C LEU A 136 -0.23 -8.00 14.36
N CYS A 137 -0.57 -7.11 15.30
CA CYS A 137 -1.95 -6.90 15.73
C CYS A 137 -2.65 -5.91 14.80
N ASP A 138 -3.94 -6.11 14.57
CA ASP A 138 -4.78 -5.17 13.83
C ASP A 138 -4.89 -3.84 14.55
N LEU A 139 -4.82 -2.75 13.79
CA LEU A 139 -5.08 -1.41 14.30
C LEU A 139 -6.58 -1.22 14.49
N LYS A 140 -6.97 -0.76 15.68
CA LYS A 140 -8.35 -0.48 16.04
C LYS A 140 -8.57 1.01 16.24
N LYS A 141 -9.83 1.44 16.23
CA LYS A 141 -10.19 2.85 16.44
C LYS A 141 -9.80 3.34 17.83
N GLU A 142 -9.74 2.44 18.79
CA GLU A 142 -9.38 2.69 20.18
C GLU A 142 -7.86 2.72 20.40
N ASP A 143 -7.07 2.28 19.43
CA ASP A 143 -5.61 2.29 19.52
C ASP A 143 -5.04 3.71 19.33
N SER A 144 -3.92 3.98 20.01
CA SER A 144 -3.04 5.07 19.60
C SER A 144 -2.14 4.59 18.48
N PHE A 145 -2.29 5.17 17.29
CA PHE A 145 -1.50 4.84 16.12
C PHE A 145 -0.95 6.07 15.40
N ILE A 146 0.10 5.87 14.61
CA ILE A 146 0.76 6.89 13.82
C ILE A 146 0.76 6.48 12.34
N LYS A 147 0.60 7.47 11.47
CA LYS A 147 0.79 7.37 10.01
C LYS A 147 2.17 7.93 9.67
N THR A 148 3.02 7.14 9.04
CA THR A 148 4.29 7.66 8.49
C THR A 148 4.05 8.40 7.17
N PRO A 149 5.00 9.25 6.71
CA PRO A 149 4.90 9.91 5.40
C PRO A 149 4.76 8.92 4.23
N CYS A 150 5.29 7.70 4.37
CA CYS A 150 5.15 6.61 3.39
C CYS A 150 3.81 5.85 3.48
N TYR A 151 2.83 6.38 4.23
CA TYR A 151 1.49 5.83 4.44
C TYR A 151 1.49 4.43 5.08
N HIS A 152 2.45 4.15 5.96
CA HIS A 152 2.43 2.96 6.81
C HIS A 152 1.98 3.31 8.22
N TYR A 153 1.21 2.40 8.80
CA TYR A 153 0.61 2.60 10.11
C TYR A 153 1.23 1.68 11.14
N PHE A 154 1.38 2.20 12.35
CA PHE A 154 1.91 1.47 13.48
C PHE A 154 1.19 1.91 14.74
N HIS A 155 1.04 1.03 15.72
CA HIS A 155 0.78 1.48 17.07
C HIS A 155 1.88 2.45 17.50
N SER A 156 1.50 3.57 18.10
CA SER A 156 2.42 4.63 18.52
C SER A 156 3.54 4.06 19.39
N LEU A 157 3.21 3.18 20.33
CA LEU A 157 4.19 2.50 21.17
C LEU A 157 5.14 1.61 20.36
N CYS A 158 4.63 0.82 19.42
CA CYS A 158 5.44 -0.07 18.59
C CYS A 158 6.40 0.69 17.68
N TYR A 159 5.93 1.79 17.09
CA TYR A 159 6.77 2.70 16.31
C TYR A 159 7.86 3.32 17.19
N GLY A 160 7.48 3.71 18.42
CA GLY A 160 8.37 4.13 19.47
C GLY A 160 9.50 3.13 19.70
N SER A 161 9.15 1.92 20.12
CA SER A 161 10.11 0.85 20.40
C SER A 161 11.02 0.53 19.21
N TYR A 162 10.49 0.56 17.98
CA TYR A 162 11.30 0.35 16.77
C TYR A 162 12.40 1.40 16.62
N ILE A 163 12.05 2.69 16.69
CA ILE A 163 13.05 3.78 16.58
C ILE A 163 14.08 3.70 17.71
N GLN A 164 13.67 3.42 18.95
CA GLN A 164 14.62 3.28 20.07
C GLN A 164 15.66 2.19 19.80
N ASN A 165 15.20 1.07 19.26
CA ASN A 165 16.06 -0.07 18.94
C ASN A 165 17.03 0.26 17.81
N GLU A 166 16.57 0.91 16.74
CA GLU A 166 17.43 1.36 15.64
C GLU A 166 18.50 2.35 16.10
N ILE A 167 18.14 3.32 16.96
CA ILE A 167 19.11 4.27 17.52
C ILE A 167 20.12 3.56 18.42
N SER A 168 19.67 2.63 19.26
CA SER A 168 20.54 1.87 20.16
C SER A 168 21.52 0.98 19.39
N ASN A 169 21.05 0.30 18.35
CA ASN A 169 21.89 -0.52 17.48
C ASN A 169 22.95 0.31 16.76
N ARG A 170 22.59 1.50 16.25
CA ARG A 170 23.57 2.41 15.63
C ARG A 170 24.65 2.82 16.60
N LYS A 171 24.28 3.23 17.81
CA LYS A 171 25.26 3.62 18.84
C LYS A 171 26.21 2.47 19.17
N ALA A 172 25.70 1.26 19.33
CA ALA A 172 26.53 0.08 19.56
C ALA A 172 27.48 -0.20 18.39
N GLU A 173 27.01 -0.09 17.13
CA GLU A 173 27.86 -0.24 15.95
C GLU A 173 28.94 0.85 15.83
N GLU A 174 28.60 2.10 16.16
CA GLU A 174 29.53 3.24 16.17
C GLU A 174 30.61 3.09 17.23
N GLU A 175 30.24 2.61 18.41
CA GLU A 175 31.18 2.29 19.51
C GLU A 175 32.12 1.14 19.12
N GLU A 176 31.59 0.09 18.48
CA GLU A 176 32.39 -1.07 18.04
C GLU A 176 33.37 -0.72 16.91
N LYS A 177 32.91 0.08 15.93
CA LYS A 177 33.70 0.43 14.74
C LYS A 177 34.54 1.69 14.91
N GLN A 178 34.33 2.47 15.98
CA GLN A 178 34.93 3.78 16.21
C GLN A 178 34.73 4.77 15.04
N GLU A 179 33.66 4.59 14.27
CA GLU A 179 33.31 5.38 13.09
C GLU A 179 31.84 5.80 13.17
N GLN A 180 31.54 7.05 12.84
CA GLN A 180 30.16 7.55 12.83
C GLN A 180 29.36 6.92 11.70
N THR A 181 28.17 6.41 12.00
CA THR A 181 27.27 5.86 10.99
C THR A 181 26.31 6.93 10.50
N THR A 182 26.24 7.12 9.18
CA THR A 182 25.31 8.09 8.56
C THR A 182 24.01 7.44 8.11
N ARG A 183 23.67 6.25 8.63
CA ARG A 183 22.47 5.53 8.17
C ARG A 183 21.22 6.27 8.63
N ASP A 184 20.33 6.60 7.72
CA ASP A 184 19.03 7.19 8.06
C ASP A 184 18.07 6.18 8.66
N LEU A 185 17.14 6.61 9.52
CA LEU A 185 16.04 5.75 9.98
C LEU A 185 15.13 5.40 8.81
N ARG A 186 14.71 4.14 8.74
CA ARG A 186 13.94 3.61 7.62
C ARG A 186 12.64 2.96 8.09
N CYS A 187 11.61 3.03 7.28
CA CYS A 187 10.34 2.38 7.56
C CYS A 187 10.54 0.84 7.61
N PRO A 188 10.03 0.13 8.64
CA PRO A 188 10.09 -1.33 8.73
C PRO A 188 9.46 -2.06 7.53
N VAL A 189 8.50 -1.41 6.86
CA VAL A 189 7.72 -2.03 5.79
C VAL A 189 8.36 -1.80 4.42
N CYS A 190 8.62 -0.54 4.05
CA CYS A 190 9.06 -0.18 2.70
C CYS A 190 10.51 0.31 2.61
N ARG A 191 11.21 0.45 3.74
CA ARG A 191 12.60 0.95 3.85
C ARG A 191 12.81 2.38 3.33
N GLU A 192 11.74 3.10 3.03
CA GLU A 192 11.79 4.53 2.75
C GLU A 192 12.30 5.29 3.97
N ILE A 193 13.01 6.39 3.75
CA ILE A 193 13.61 7.17 4.82
C ILE A 193 12.50 7.84 5.62
N LEU A 194 12.49 7.62 6.93
CA LEU A 194 11.59 8.31 7.84
C LEU A 194 12.16 9.71 8.04
N VAL A 195 11.52 10.71 7.44
CA VAL A 195 11.99 12.10 7.41
C VAL A 195 12.22 12.63 8.83
N GLN A 196 13.21 13.52 8.98
CA GLN A 196 13.69 14.09 10.25
C GLN A 196 12.58 14.74 11.10
N ASP A 197 11.43 15.10 10.55
CA ASP A 197 10.31 15.67 11.32
C ASP A 197 9.74 14.70 12.35
N VAL A 198 9.87 13.38 12.13
CA VAL A 198 9.52 12.37 13.13
C VAL A 198 10.58 12.24 14.24
N LEU A 199 11.82 12.65 13.95
CA LEU A 199 12.89 12.81 14.94
C LEU A 199 12.75 14.11 15.74
N ASN A 200 12.04 15.11 15.21
CA ASN A 200 11.71 16.37 15.89
C ASN A 200 10.44 16.27 16.76
N TYR A 201 9.53 15.35 16.45
CA TYR A 201 8.48 14.94 17.39
C TYR A 201 9.13 14.33 18.62
N ASP A 202 8.67 14.71 19.82
CA ASP A 202 9.15 14.14 21.08
C ASP A 202 8.95 12.62 21.05
N PHE A 203 9.99 11.89 20.66
CA PHE A 203 10.02 10.44 20.56
C PHE A 203 9.57 9.77 21.87
N SER A 204 9.79 10.46 22.99
CA SER A 204 9.32 10.05 24.32
C SER A 204 7.80 9.94 24.40
N HIS A 205 7.05 10.69 23.59
CA HIS A 205 5.59 10.60 23.50
C HIS A 205 5.14 9.24 22.98
N PHE A 206 5.78 8.73 21.91
CA PHE A 206 5.47 7.42 21.36
C PHE A 206 5.71 6.30 22.38
N LEU A 207 6.84 6.36 23.10
CA LEU A 207 7.15 5.39 24.17
C LEU A 207 6.20 5.46 25.38
N LYS A 208 5.50 6.58 25.58
CA LYS A 208 4.48 6.74 26.64
C LYS A 208 3.08 6.36 26.19
N SER A 209 2.90 6.03 24.91
CA SER A 209 1.59 5.66 24.36
C SER A 209 1.10 4.32 24.94
N PRO A 210 -0.21 4.12 25.08
CA PRO A 210 -0.76 2.87 25.59
C PRO A 210 -0.40 1.69 24.67
N PRO A 211 -0.31 0.46 25.21
CA PRO A 211 -0.10 -0.73 24.40
C PRO A 211 -1.31 -0.99 23.49
N PRO A 212 -1.12 -1.76 22.39
CA PRO A 212 -2.20 -2.18 21.51
C PRO A 212 -3.35 -2.83 22.28
N VAL A 213 -4.59 -2.54 21.87
CA VAL A 213 -5.79 -3.22 22.36
C VAL A 213 -5.85 -4.62 21.76
N VAL A 214 -5.17 -5.58 22.39
CA VAL A 214 -5.17 -6.97 21.96
C VAL A 214 -6.45 -7.66 22.47
N GLN A 215 -7.19 -8.30 21.56
CA GLN A 215 -8.14 -9.32 21.98
C GLN A 215 -7.31 -10.53 22.38
N VAL A 216 -7.24 -10.79 23.68
CA VAL A 216 -6.63 -12.04 24.18
C VAL A 216 -7.42 -13.17 23.54
N PRO A 217 -6.81 -14.02 22.69
CA PRO A 217 -7.51 -15.17 22.15
C PRO A 217 -8.05 -16.00 23.31
N GLU A 218 -9.21 -16.63 23.11
CA GLU A 218 -9.62 -17.72 24.00
C GLU A 218 -8.45 -18.69 24.15
N SER A 219 -8.22 -19.16 25.38
CA SER A 219 -7.06 -19.95 25.78
C SER A 219 -6.60 -20.91 24.67
N PHE A 220 -5.34 -20.79 24.23
CA PHE A 220 -4.79 -21.70 23.23
C PHE A 220 -4.89 -23.15 23.72
N THR A 221 -5.59 -23.99 22.97
CA THR A 221 -5.65 -25.43 23.20
C THR A 221 -4.91 -26.15 22.09
N LEU A 222 -3.95 -26.98 22.46
CA LEU A 222 -3.20 -27.81 21.52
C LEU A 222 -4.14 -28.87 20.91
N THR A 223 -4.52 -28.68 19.64
CA THR A 223 -5.39 -29.61 18.91
C THR A 223 -4.66 -30.92 18.61
N GLU A 224 -5.40 -31.99 18.36
CA GLU A 224 -4.81 -33.29 17.97
C GLU A 224 -3.98 -33.16 16.68
N ASP A 225 -4.49 -32.46 15.66
CA ASP A 225 -3.75 -32.19 14.42
C ASP A 225 -2.40 -31.51 14.67
N LEU A 226 -2.33 -30.55 15.61
CA LEU A 226 -1.08 -29.90 15.99
C LEU A 226 -0.12 -30.85 16.72
N LYS A 227 -0.64 -31.78 17.53
CA LYS A 227 0.19 -32.82 18.18
C LYS A 227 0.76 -33.79 17.14
N GLU A 228 -0.03 -34.20 16.17
CA GLU A 228 0.42 -35.05 15.07
C GLU A 228 1.48 -34.36 14.21
N LEU A 229 1.27 -33.09 13.89
CA LEU A 229 2.26 -32.26 13.20
C LEU A 229 3.55 -32.13 14.00
N GLN A 230 3.47 -31.88 15.31
CA GLN A 230 4.63 -31.78 16.19
C GLN A 230 5.44 -33.10 16.20
N ASN A 231 4.77 -34.24 16.30
CA ASN A 231 5.42 -35.55 16.24
C ASN A 231 6.11 -35.79 14.88
N SER A 232 5.44 -35.41 13.79
CA SER A 232 5.99 -35.54 12.44
C SER A 232 7.22 -34.65 12.25
N MET A 233 7.16 -33.39 12.69
CA MET A 233 8.26 -32.44 12.62
C MET A 233 9.42 -32.85 13.52
N LYS A 234 9.16 -33.48 14.68
CA LYS A 234 10.20 -34.03 15.55
C LYS A 234 11.02 -35.11 14.83
N ASN A 235 10.36 -36.06 14.16
CA ASN A 235 11.04 -37.10 13.39
C ASN A 235 11.89 -36.52 12.25
N LEU A 236 11.36 -35.49 11.56
CA LEU A 236 12.09 -34.78 10.51
C LEU A 236 13.32 -34.06 11.09
N PHE A 237 13.17 -33.36 12.20
CA PHE A 237 14.24 -32.65 12.90
C PHE A 237 15.36 -33.62 13.31
N GLU A 238 15.04 -34.76 13.92
CA GLU A 238 16.03 -35.77 14.31
C GLU A 238 16.80 -36.30 13.10
N LYS A 239 16.11 -36.56 11.97
CA LYS A 239 16.76 -36.96 10.72
C LYS A 239 17.67 -35.86 10.15
N GLN A 240 17.23 -34.61 10.17
CA GLN A 240 18.02 -33.46 9.72
C GLN A 240 19.27 -33.27 10.59
N LYS A 241 19.13 -33.47 11.91
CA LYS A 241 20.24 -33.42 12.85
C LYS A 241 21.27 -34.53 12.60
N LEU A 242 20.82 -35.78 12.42
CA LEU A 242 21.71 -36.91 12.09
C LEU A 242 22.48 -36.71 10.78
N ASN A 243 21.85 -36.05 9.80
CA ASN A 243 22.46 -35.75 8.50
C ASN A 243 23.35 -34.49 8.52
N GLY A 244 23.53 -33.84 9.68
CA GLY A 244 24.35 -32.62 9.80
C GLY A 244 23.76 -31.39 9.13
N ALA A 245 22.45 -31.38 8.84
CA ALA A 245 21.77 -30.25 8.20
C ALA A 245 21.34 -29.16 9.21
N ILE A 246 21.44 -29.43 10.51
CA ILE A 246 21.16 -28.48 11.59
C ILE A 246 22.50 -27.99 12.15
N ILE A 247 22.73 -26.68 12.09
CA ILE A 247 23.87 -26.02 12.72
C ILE A 247 23.48 -25.72 14.17
N ASP A 248 24.24 -26.27 15.12
CA ASP A 248 24.09 -25.98 16.56
C ASP A 248 24.58 -24.56 16.91
#